data_AF-A0A101HG48-F1
#
_entry.id   AF-A0A101HG48-F1
#
_cell.length_a   1.000
_cell.length_b   1.000
_cell.length_c   1.000
_cell.angle_alpha   90.00
_cell.angle_beta   90.00
_cell.angle_gamma   90.00
#
_symmetry.space_group_name_H-M   'P 1'
#
loop_
_entity.id
_entity.type
_entity.pdbx_description
1 polymer ?
#
loop_
_entity_poly.entity_id
_entity_poly.type
_entity_poly.pdbx_seq_one_letter_code
_entity_poly.pdbx_strand_id
1 'polypeptide(L)'
;MFLAHAPISYLANESIQKEKISTLKNSQQIFIAVLSLIFGILPDFDFLILMMFDRPSYTHHDFFTHTLFYWTALWLILLLLSKLIYPHLNRKTKQFLTEDFLKIILNAFLIAGLSHFLADLLVGNIMLLFPFSDKHFTLFRYLFEPSYFTGYLRSVYFAIEVLIVGIFLWMFSRKFLKKHKRENFVAYILLGISVIYIFFTVFMNIQTYNNSFWSNSYKPAIDYDKDFDTLRDIEDWDLDNDGVDNITQADYQEVISNVESIIDSNKLAVGEEENILDKVYLRYGALNSYRLISQAFFEANSPIEPVLKDHYLKSLDNKRYTVSFDHVEMLKDFFESKDMLIELNYKAKPLLAPGKIFFLLDDKGEIMNVGITLLDNNVGIVLPGERYVQRHSLDGILLFYGDTISTFQIVQ
;
A
#
# COMPACT_ATOMS: atom_id res chain seq x y z
N MET A 1 -6.08 -8.77 1.36
CA MET A 1 -4.70 -9.36 1.33
C MET A 1 -4.48 -9.94 -0.07
N PHE A 2 -3.36 -10.57 -0.43
CA PHE A 2 -3.24 -11.23 -1.76
C PHE A 2 -2.85 -12.70 -1.67
N LEU A 3 -1.75 -13.01 -1.00
CA LEU A 3 -1.19 -14.36 -0.90
C LEU A 3 -1.84 -15.17 0.22
N ALA A 4 -2.30 -14.52 1.29
CA ALA A 4 -2.75 -15.21 2.50
C ALA A 4 -4.16 -15.80 2.43
N HIS A 5 -5.00 -15.41 1.46
CA HIS A 5 -6.39 -15.85 1.36
C HIS A 5 -6.53 -17.37 1.23
N ALA A 6 -5.84 -18.01 0.28
CA ALA A 6 -5.85 -19.46 0.17
C ALA A 6 -5.28 -20.16 1.45
N PRO A 7 -4.04 -19.82 1.91
CA PRO A 7 -3.45 -20.37 3.13
C PRO A 7 -4.36 -20.28 4.37
N ILE A 8 -4.95 -19.11 4.64
CA ILE A 8 -5.79 -18.92 5.83
C ILE A 8 -7.06 -19.78 5.74
N SER A 9 -7.64 -19.94 4.55
CA SER A 9 -8.81 -20.80 4.34
C SER A 9 -8.53 -22.28 4.58
N TYR A 10 -7.34 -22.76 4.21
CA TYR A 10 -6.90 -24.09 4.60
C TYR A 10 -6.75 -24.21 6.12
N LEU A 11 -6.04 -23.26 6.75
CA LEU A 11 -5.78 -23.28 8.18
C LEU A 11 -7.07 -23.24 9.01
N ALA A 12 -8.02 -22.38 8.61
CA ALA A 12 -9.33 -22.27 9.25
C ALA A 12 -10.12 -23.58 9.13
N ASN A 13 -10.11 -24.22 7.95
CA ASN A 13 -10.79 -25.49 7.74
C ASN A 13 -10.20 -26.62 8.57
N GLU A 14 -8.87 -26.76 8.58
CA GLU A 14 -8.16 -27.76 9.37
C GLU A 14 -8.38 -27.59 10.87
N SER A 15 -8.50 -26.35 11.35
CA SER A 15 -8.79 -26.05 12.76
C SER A 15 -10.25 -26.28 13.14
N ILE A 16 -11.19 -25.75 12.36
CA ILE A 16 -12.64 -25.76 12.68
C ILE A 16 -13.26 -27.14 12.44
N GLN A 17 -12.86 -27.82 11.35
CA GLN A 17 -13.41 -29.13 10.98
C GLN A 17 -12.48 -30.30 11.33
N LYS A 18 -11.51 -30.08 12.23
CA LYS A 18 -10.43 -31.03 12.55
C LYS A 18 -10.92 -32.46 12.76
N GLU A 19 -11.90 -32.65 13.64
CA GLU A 19 -12.44 -33.97 13.99
C GLU A 19 -13.06 -34.65 12.77
N LYS A 20 -13.87 -33.93 12.00
CA LYS A 20 -14.55 -34.44 10.81
C LYS A 20 -13.57 -34.75 9.67
N ILE A 21 -12.54 -33.93 9.47
CA ILE A 21 -11.52 -34.16 8.44
C ILE A 21 -10.66 -35.36 8.82
N SER A 22 -10.33 -35.54 10.09
CA SER A 22 -9.44 -36.62 10.55
C SER A 22 -10.02 -38.02 10.34
N THR A 23 -11.34 -38.17 10.27
CA THR A 23 -12.01 -39.45 10.00
C THR A 23 -12.07 -39.80 8.51
N LEU A 24 -11.75 -38.86 7.62
CA LEU A 24 -11.77 -39.07 6.18
C LEU A 24 -10.56 -39.87 5.70
N LYS A 25 -10.69 -40.52 4.53
CA LYS A 25 -9.56 -41.15 3.84
C LYS A 25 -8.53 -40.09 3.43
N ASN A 26 -7.25 -40.47 3.34
CA ASN A 26 -6.18 -39.54 2.94
C ASN A 26 -6.48 -38.79 1.63
N SER A 27 -7.05 -39.46 0.62
CA SER A 27 -7.42 -38.80 -0.64
C SER A 27 -8.51 -37.74 -0.47
N GLN A 28 -9.47 -37.98 0.41
CA GLN A 28 -10.53 -37.02 0.75
C GLN A 28 -9.98 -35.86 1.58
N GLN A 29 -9.03 -36.11 2.49
CA GLN A 29 -8.36 -35.04 3.23
C GLN A 29 -7.59 -34.11 2.29
N ILE A 30 -6.83 -34.67 1.33
CA ILE A 30 -6.14 -33.88 0.29
C ILE A 30 -7.15 -33.11 -0.56
N PHE A 31 -8.28 -33.74 -0.91
CA PHE A 31 -9.32 -33.08 -1.68
C PHE A 31 -9.92 -31.88 -0.94
N ILE A 32 -10.23 -32.02 0.35
CA ILE A 32 -10.69 -30.89 1.18
C ILE A 32 -9.61 -29.83 1.27
N ALA A 33 -8.34 -30.19 1.47
CA ALA A 33 -7.24 -29.24 1.52
C ALA A 33 -7.18 -28.37 0.25
N VAL A 34 -7.24 -29.00 -0.93
CA VAL A 34 -7.23 -28.30 -2.22
C VAL A 34 -8.48 -27.42 -2.38
N LEU A 35 -9.66 -27.94 -2.04
CA LEU A 35 -10.89 -27.16 -2.11
C LEU A 35 -10.87 -25.95 -1.17
N SER A 36 -10.34 -26.09 0.04
CA SER A 36 -10.20 -24.97 0.97
C SER A 36 -9.31 -23.86 0.42
N LEU A 37 -8.22 -24.20 -0.29
CA LEU A 37 -7.38 -23.21 -0.97
C LEU A 37 -8.13 -22.49 -2.09
N ILE A 38 -8.84 -23.24 -2.94
CA ILE A 38 -9.62 -22.70 -4.07
C ILE A 38 -10.76 -21.81 -3.56
N PHE A 39 -11.54 -22.29 -2.60
CA PHE A 39 -12.66 -21.54 -2.03
C PHE A 39 -12.19 -20.25 -1.34
N GLY A 40 -10.97 -20.24 -0.80
CA GLY A 40 -10.40 -19.07 -0.16
C GLY A 40 -10.11 -17.90 -1.10
N ILE A 41 -9.89 -18.16 -2.39
CA ILE A 41 -9.60 -17.11 -3.39
C ILE A 41 -10.83 -16.76 -4.25
N LEU A 42 -11.95 -17.46 -4.08
CA LEU A 42 -13.14 -17.18 -4.88
C LEU A 42 -13.71 -15.77 -4.71
N PRO A 43 -13.66 -15.12 -3.53
CA PRO A 43 -14.10 -13.73 -3.43
C PRO A 43 -13.34 -12.80 -4.40
N ASP A 44 -12.03 -12.99 -4.56
CA ASP A 44 -11.15 -12.24 -5.49
C ASP A 44 -11.43 -12.56 -6.98
N PHE A 45 -12.31 -13.50 -7.32
CA PHE A 45 -12.64 -13.73 -8.74
C PHE A 45 -13.48 -12.57 -9.32
N ASP A 46 -13.93 -11.64 -8.48
CA ASP A 46 -14.52 -10.38 -8.90
C ASP A 46 -13.57 -9.52 -9.72
N PHE A 47 -12.23 -9.63 -9.59
CA PHE A 47 -11.29 -8.96 -10.49
C PHE A 47 -11.61 -9.26 -11.96
N LEU A 48 -11.97 -10.51 -12.29
CA LEU A 48 -12.38 -10.88 -13.64
C LEU A 48 -13.68 -10.20 -14.04
N ILE A 49 -14.62 -10.08 -13.11
CA ILE A 49 -15.91 -9.42 -13.33
C ILE A 49 -15.71 -7.92 -13.55
N LEU A 50 -14.92 -7.25 -12.70
CA LEU A 50 -14.60 -5.83 -12.81
C LEU A 50 -13.94 -5.52 -14.16
N MET A 51 -12.96 -6.33 -14.57
CA MET A 51 -12.34 -6.22 -15.89
C MET A 51 -13.33 -6.42 -17.04
N MET A 52 -14.34 -7.27 -16.89
CA MET A 52 -15.38 -7.49 -17.91
C MET A 52 -16.40 -6.34 -18.00
N PHE A 53 -16.53 -5.53 -16.97
CA PHE A 53 -17.51 -4.43 -16.88
C PHE A 53 -16.85 -3.05 -16.86
N ASP A 54 -15.60 -2.94 -17.31
CA ASP A 54 -14.81 -1.70 -17.35
C ASP A 54 -14.81 -0.97 -16.00
N ARG A 55 -14.78 -1.72 -14.90
CA ARG A 55 -14.68 -1.17 -13.55
C ARG A 55 -13.24 -1.22 -13.06
N PRO A 56 -12.74 -0.17 -12.40
CA PRO A 56 -11.37 -0.16 -11.90
C PRO A 56 -11.13 -1.25 -10.86
N SER A 57 -10.00 -1.93 -10.97
CA SER A 57 -9.65 -3.07 -10.11
C SER A 57 -9.49 -2.70 -8.63
N TYR A 58 -9.19 -1.43 -8.30
CA TYR A 58 -9.09 -0.99 -6.90
C TYR A 58 -10.44 -0.98 -6.16
N THR A 59 -11.56 -1.10 -6.87
CA THR A 59 -12.91 -1.15 -6.30
C THR A 59 -13.36 -2.55 -5.86
N HIS A 60 -12.51 -3.59 -5.94
CA HIS A 60 -12.91 -4.97 -5.62
C HIS A 60 -13.44 -5.19 -4.20
N HIS A 61 -12.88 -4.49 -3.21
CA HIS A 61 -13.38 -4.55 -1.83
C HIS A 61 -14.78 -3.92 -1.65
N ASP A 62 -15.27 -3.18 -2.66
CA ASP A 62 -16.61 -2.60 -2.71
C ASP A 62 -17.61 -3.51 -3.43
N PHE A 63 -17.14 -4.64 -3.97
CA PHE A 63 -17.97 -5.56 -4.72
C PHE A 63 -18.72 -6.53 -3.80
N PHE A 64 -19.89 -7.00 -4.23
CA PHE A 64 -20.77 -7.82 -3.39
C PHE A 64 -20.16 -9.19 -3.00
N THR A 65 -19.12 -9.63 -3.69
CA THR A 65 -18.29 -10.80 -3.36
C THR A 65 -17.54 -10.63 -2.05
N HIS A 66 -17.28 -9.41 -1.59
CA HIS A 66 -16.63 -9.09 -0.32
C HIS A 66 -17.62 -8.88 0.84
N THR A 67 -18.78 -9.54 0.78
CA THR A 67 -19.89 -9.36 1.73
C THR A 67 -20.27 -10.66 2.44
N LEU A 68 -20.53 -10.57 3.75
CA LEU A 68 -20.87 -11.73 4.59
C LEU A 68 -22.16 -12.43 4.12
N PHE A 69 -23.16 -11.63 3.75
CA PHE A 69 -24.49 -12.11 3.42
C PHE A 69 -24.52 -12.86 2.10
N TYR A 70 -23.73 -12.43 1.10
CA TYR A 70 -23.65 -13.10 -0.19
C TYR A 70 -23.19 -14.56 -0.05
N TRP A 71 -22.09 -14.80 0.68
CA TRP A 71 -21.55 -16.17 0.86
C TRP A 71 -22.42 -17.05 1.74
N THR A 72 -23.04 -16.47 2.77
CA THR A 72 -23.98 -17.20 3.62
C THR A 72 -25.21 -17.62 2.81
N ALA A 73 -25.76 -16.73 1.98
CA ALA A 73 -26.89 -17.05 1.10
C ALA A 73 -26.50 -18.10 0.05
N LEU A 74 -25.33 -17.97 -0.58
CA LEU A 74 -24.83 -18.93 -1.56
C LEU A 74 -24.62 -20.31 -0.92
N TRP A 75 -24.07 -20.38 0.29
CA TRP A 75 -23.96 -21.63 1.05
C TRP A 75 -25.31 -22.27 1.36
N LEU A 76 -26.33 -21.48 1.77
CA LEU A 76 -27.69 -21.99 2.00
C LEU A 76 -28.32 -22.55 0.71
N ILE A 77 -28.11 -21.88 -0.43
CA ILE A 77 -28.56 -22.34 -1.74
C ILE A 77 -27.86 -23.66 -2.09
N LEU A 78 -26.54 -23.75 -1.93
CA LEU A 78 -25.77 -24.97 -2.20
C LEU A 78 -26.20 -26.12 -1.28
N LEU A 79 -26.53 -25.85 -0.01
CA LEU A 79 -27.10 -26.83 0.90
C LEU A 79 -28.45 -27.35 0.41
N LEU A 80 -29.35 -26.47 -0.02
CA LEU A 80 -30.66 -26.86 -0.55
C LEU A 80 -30.51 -27.69 -1.82
N LEU A 81 -29.69 -27.24 -2.77
CA LEU A 81 -29.38 -27.96 -4.01
C LEU A 81 -28.78 -29.33 -3.71
N SER A 82 -27.87 -29.42 -2.75
CA SER A 82 -27.26 -30.69 -2.34
C SER A 82 -28.32 -31.70 -1.88
N LYS A 83 -29.30 -31.27 -1.08
CA LYS A 83 -30.40 -32.12 -0.60
C LYS A 83 -31.33 -32.56 -1.74
N LEU A 84 -31.59 -31.68 -2.70
CA LEU A 84 -32.46 -31.98 -3.85
C LEU A 84 -31.79 -32.92 -4.86
N ILE A 85 -30.50 -32.72 -5.13
CA ILE A 85 -29.77 -33.46 -6.17
C ILE A 85 -29.27 -34.82 -5.64
N TYR A 86 -28.86 -34.89 -4.37
CA TYR A 86 -28.24 -36.09 -3.80
C TYR A 86 -29.06 -37.39 -4.00
N PRO A 87 -30.39 -37.42 -3.80
CA PRO A 87 -31.21 -38.60 -4.05
C PRO A 87 -31.10 -39.12 -5.48
N HIS A 88 -30.91 -38.24 -6.45
CA HIS A 88 -30.82 -38.56 -7.88
C HIS A 88 -29.41 -38.95 -8.35
N LEU A 89 -28.39 -38.85 -7.50
CA LEU A 89 -27.04 -39.28 -7.85
C LEU A 89 -26.96 -40.80 -8.01
N ASN A 90 -26.19 -41.24 -9.01
CA ASN A 90 -25.95 -42.66 -9.23
C ASN A 90 -25.14 -43.28 -8.08
N ARG A 91 -25.18 -44.61 -7.98
CA ARG A 91 -24.51 -45.36 -6.90
C ARG A 91 -22.99 -45.11 -6.83
N LYS A 92 -22.30 -45.00 -7.97
CA LYS A 92 -20.85 -44.75 -8.00
C LYS A 92 -20.52 -43.38 -7.41
N THR A 93 -21.31 -42.36 -7.75
CA THR A 93 -21.14 -41.01 -7.21
C THR A 93 -21.42 -40.98 -5.71
N LYS A 94 -22.49 -41.61 -5.23
CA LYS A 94 -22.82 -41.69 -3.79
C LYS A 94 -21.77 -42.43 -2.95
N GLN A 95 -21.03 -43.36 -3.55
CA GLN A 95 -19.91 -44.05 -2.88
C GLN A 95 -18.71 -43.12 -2.65
N PHE A 96 -18.51 -42.13 -3.52
CA PHE A 96 -17.42 -41.15 -3.39
C PHE A 96 -17.86 -39.91 -2.58
N LEU A 97 -18.96 -39.28 -3.00
CA LEU A 97 -19.62 -38.18 -2.32
C LEU A 97 -20.66 -38.73 -1.36
N THR A 98 -20.24 -39.17 -0.17
CA THR A 98 -21.19 -39.50 0.90
C THR A 98 -21.86 -38.23 1.42
N GLU A 99 -23.05 -38.34 2.03
CA GLU A 99 -23.73 -37.16 2.62
C GLU A 99 -22.83 -36.40 3.59
N ASP A 100 -22.08 -37.12 4.43
CA ASP A 100 -21.18 -36.50 5.40
C ASP A 100 -20.01 -35.81 4.72
N PHE A 101 -19.44 -36.42 3.68
CA PHE A 101 -18.35 -35.79 2.93
C PHE A 101 -18.85 -34.54 2.19
N LEU A 102 -20.05 -34.58 1.62
CA LEU A 102 -20.68 -33.43 0.97
C LEU A 102 -20.93 -32.29 1.97
N LYS A 103 -21.40 -32.59 3.18
CA LYS A 103 -21.55 -31.59 4.26
C LYS A 103 -20.20 -30.97 4.62
N ILE A 104 -19.12 -31.76 4.70
CA ILE A 104 -17.77 -31.25 4.98
C ILE A 104 -17.30 -30.30 3.86
N ILE A 105 -17.54 -30.65 2.59
CA ILE A 105 -17.22 -29.78 1.45
C ILE A 105 -17.99 -28.46 1.53
N LEU A 106 -19.30 -28.49 1.79
CA LEU A 106 -20.13 -27.30 1.88
C LEU A 106 -19.74 -26.41 3.08
N ASN A 107 -19.41 -27.01 4.22
CA ASN A 107 -18.86 -26.24 5.33
C ASN A 107 -17.49 -25.66 4.99
N ALA A 108 -16.67 -26.38 4.22
CA ALA A 108 -15.37 -25.88 3.81
C ALA A 108 -15.47 -24.67 2.89
N PHE A 109 -16.47 -24.64 2.02
CA PHE A 109 -16.85 -23.49 1.20
C PHE A 109 -17.18 -22.27 2.07
N LEU A 110 -18.08 -22.43 3.05
CA LEU A 110 -18.44 -21.32 3.94
C LEU A 110 -17.25 -20.85 4.78
N ILE A 111 -16.53 -21.78 5.43
CA ILE A 111 -15.38 -21.44 6.28
C ILE A 111 -14.30 -20.72 5.48
N ALA A 112 -14.05 -21.15 4.24
CA ALA A 112 -13.08 -20.50 3.37
C ALA A 112 -13.49 -19.07 3.04
N GLY A 113 -14.72 -18.85 2.56
CA GLY A 113 -15.24 -17.50 2.28
C GLY A 113 -15.22 -16.59 3.51
N LEU A 114 -15.62 -17.09 4.68
CA LEU A 114 -15.57 -16.32 5.93
C LEU A 114 -14.13 -16.01 6.37
N SER A 115 -13.20 -16.94 6.19
CA SER A 115 -11.78 -16.74 6.54
C SER A 115 -11.09 -15.73 5.63
N HIS A 116 -11.52 -15.63 4.37
CA HIS A 116 -11.08 -14.59 3.45
C HIS A 116 -11.46 -13.21 4.01
N PHE A 117 -12.73 -13.04 4.40
CA PHE A 117 -13.20 -11.79 5.00
C PHE A 117 -12.52 -11.45 6.31
N LEU A 118 -12.22 -12.47 7.12
CA LEU A 118 -11.44 -12.25 8.33
C LEU A 118 -10.04 -11.71 7.99
N ALA A 119 -9.38 -12.25 6.95
CA ALA A 119 -8.08 -11.79 6.51
C ALA A 119 -8.13 -10.36 5.95
N ASP A 120 -9.14 -10.04 5.15
CA ASP A 120 -9.34 -8.67 4.68
C ASP A 120 -9.69 -7.71 5.81
N LEU A 121 -10.51 -8.11 6.78
CA LEU A 121 -10.82 -7.27 7.93
C LEU A 121 -9.56 -6.89 8.73
N LEU A 122 -8.50 -7.70 8.70
CA LEU A 122 -7.25 -7.37 9.40
C LEU A 122 -6.62 -6.09 8.86
N VAL A 123 -6.55 -5.91 7.54
CA VAL A 123 -5.71 -4.87 6.89
C VAL A 123 -6.34 -4.22 5.65
N GLY A 124 -7.28 -4.90 5.00
CA GLY A 124 -8.16 -4.37 3.96
C GLY A 124 -9.32 -3.59 4.56
N ASN A 125 -10.05 -2.88 3.70
CA ASN A 125 -11.20 -2.08 4.08
C ASN A 125 -12.37 -2.57 3.23
N ILE A 126 -13.25 -3.39 3.81
CA ILE A 126 -14.28 -4.15 3.06
C ILE A 126 -15.69 -3.77 3.51
N MET A 127 -16.64 -3.78 2.57
CA MET A 127 -18.07 -3.54 2.82
C MET A 127 -18.78 -4.78 3.41
N LEU A 128 -18.30 -5.27 4.55
CA LEU A 128 -18.68 -6.57 5.11
C LEU A 128 -20.20 -6.77 5.26
N LEU A 129 -20.93 -5.70 5.61
CA LEU A 129 -22.36 -5.72 5.94
C LEU A 129 -23.29 -5.31 4.78
N PHE A 130 -22.77 -5.11 3.57
CA PHE A 130 -23.60 -4.82 2.41
C PHE A 130 -24.58 -5.98 2.12
N PRO A 131 -25.85 -5.74 1.74
CA PRO A 131 -26.46 -4.45 1.35
C PRO A 131 -27.09 -3.65 2.49
N PHE A 132 -26.96 -4.07 3.76
CA PHE A 132 -27.57 -3.35 4.88
C PHE A 132 -26.77 -2.13 5.33
N SER A 133 -25.47 -2.11 5.03
CA SER A 133 -24.61 -0.96 5.21
C SER A 133 -23.51 -0.96 4.16
N ASP A 134 -23.21 0.22 3.65
CA ASP A 134 -22.12 0.55 2.73
C ASP A 134 -20.82 0.92 3.46
N LYS A 135 -20.80 0.88 4.80
CA LYS A 135 -19.63 1.22 5.59
C LYS A 135 -18.54 0.17 5.45
N HIS A 136 -17.30 0.64 5.27
CA HIS A 136 -16.13 -0.21 5.28
C HIS A 136 -15.65 -0.51 6.70
N PHE A 137 -15.16 -1.74 6.89
CA PHE A 137 -14.62 -2.22 8.14
C PHE A 137 -13.17 -2.68 7.99
N THR A 138 -12.35 -2.39 9.01
CA THR A 138 -10.94 -2.77 9.11
C THR A 138 -10.47 -2.74 10.56
N LEU A 139 -9.47 -3.55 10.93
CA LEU A 139 -8.91 -3.64 12.28
C LEU A 139 -7.58 -2.90 12.43
N PHE A 140 -6.61 -3.16 11.55
CA PHE A 140 -5.25 -2.64 11.71
C PHE A 140 -4.84 -1.64 10.63
N ARG A 141 -5.68 -1.37 9.63
CA ARG A 141 -5.32 -0.46 8.53
C ARG A 141 -4.94 0.95 8.99
N TYR A 142 -5.65 1.48 9.98
CA TYR A 142 -5.36 2.81 10.56
C TYR A 142 -4.27 2.78 11.63
N LEU A 143 -3.94 1.60 12.17
CA LEU A 143 -2.83 1.45 13.11
C LEU A 143 -1.50 1.36 12.35
N PHE A 144 -1.50 0.70 11.20
CA PHE A 144 -0.33 0.50 10.35
C PHE A 144 -0.54 1.15 8.99
N GLU A 145 -0.84 2.44 8.99
CA GLU A 145 -1.09 3.20 7.75
C GLU A 145 0.08 2.99 6.77
N PRO A 146 -0.18 2.75 5.48
CA PRO A 146 0.88 2.62 4.50
C PRO A 146 1.64 3.95 4.38
N SER A 147 2.94 3.88 4.13
CA SER A 147 3.68 5.07 3.67
C SER A 147 3.39 5.28 2.19
N TYR A 148 3.25 6.55 1.79
CA TYR A 148 3.14 6.95 0.39
C TYR A 148 4.29 6.39 -0.48
N PHE A 149 5.50 6.29 0.09
CA PHE A 149 6.71 5.83 -0.62
C PHE A 149 7.02 4.34 -0.42
N THR A 150 6.30 3.65 0.47
CA THR A 150 6.56 2.24 0.78
C THR A 150 5.59 1.35 0.02
N GLY A 151 6.08 0.66 -1.01
CA GLY A 151 5.29 -0.33 -1.75
C GLY A 151 4.80 -1.49 -0.88
N TYR A 152 3.73 -2.14 -1.32
CA TYR A 152 3.03 -3.23 -0.61
C TYR A 152 3.94 -4.32 -0.04
N LEU A 153 4.95 -4.78 -0.80
CA LEU A 153 5.87 -5.85 -0.34
C LEU A 153 6.65 -5.49 0.94
N ARG A 154 6.78 -4.20 1.26
CA ARG A 154 7.50 -3.69 2.44
C ARG A 154 6.56 -3.22 3.56
N SER A 155 5.25 -3.40 3.37
CA SER A 155 4.24 -3.06 4.37
C SER A 155 4.16 -4.11 5.49
N VAL A 156 3.60 -3.69 6.62
CA VAL A 156 3.21 -4.59 7.71
C VAL A 156 2.20 -5.64 7.22
N TYR A 157 1.33 -5.26 6.28
CA TYR A 157 0.29 -6.15 5.73
C TYR A 157 0.92 -7.36 5.05
N PHE A 158 1.88 -7.13 4.15
CA PHE A 158 2.60 -8.21 3.48
C PHE A 158 3.39 -9.08 4.46
N ALA A 159 3.96 -8.48 5.52
CA ALA A 159 4.65 -9.24 6.55
C ALA A 159 3.72 -10.22 7.29
N ILE A 160 2.48 -9.80 7.58
CA ILE A 160 1.44 -10.68 8.15
C ILE A 160 1.12 -11.82 7.17
N GLU A 161 0.99 -11.53 5.88
CA GLU A 161 0.73 -12.56 4.87
C GLU A 161 1.84 -13.61 4.79
N VAL A 162 3.10 -13.15 4.83
CA VAL A 162 4.28 -14.02 4.83
C VAL A 162 4.31 -14.93 6.07
N LEU A 163 3.86 -14.45 7.24
CA LEU A 163 3.71 -15.29 8.42
C LEU A 163 2.60 -16.33 8.26
N ILE A 164 1.43 -15.95 7.75
CA ILE A 164 0.31 -16.88 7.51
C ILE A 164 0.73 -17.98 6.52
N VAL A 165 1.39 -17.59 5.42
CA VAL A 165 1.95 -18.54 4.43
C VAL A 165 2.98 -19.46 5.09
N GLY A 166 3.86 -18.93 5.94
CA GLY A 166 4.82 -19.73 6.70
C GLY A 166 4.16 -20.77 7.61
N ILE A 167 3.11 -20.39 8.35
CA ILE A 167 2.33 -21.29 9.22
C ILE A 167 1.64 -22.36 8.38
N PHE A 168 1.04 -21.98 7.26
CA PHE A 168 0.42 -22.89 6.31
C PHE A 168 1.41 -23.93 5.80
N LEU A 169 2.57 -23.52 5.28
CA LEU A 169 3.58 -24.44 4.75
C LEU A 169 4.11 -25.39 5.84
N TRP A 170 4.29 -24.90 7.06
CA TRP A 170 4.68 -25.72 8.20
C TRP A 170 3.62 -26.77 8.56
N MET A 171 2.34 -26.40 8.61
CA MET A 171 1.26 -27.35 8.90
C MET A 171 1.03 -28.34 7.76
N PHE A 172 1.03 -27.87 6.52
CA PHE A 172 0.84 -28.69 5.32
C PHE A 172 1.96 -29.73 5.18
N SER A 173 3.22 -29.31 5.34
CA SER A 173 4.37 -30.22 5.25
C SER A 173 4.30 -31.34 6.28
N ARG A 174 3.94 -31.04 7.53
CA ARG A 174 3.81 -32.05 8.59
C ARG A 174 2.72 -33.08 8.35
N LYS A 175 1.65 -32.68 7.67
CA LYS A 175 0.48 -33.53 7.44
C LYS A 175 0.63 -34.40 6.18
N PHE A 176 1.14 -33.83 5.09
CA PHE A 176 1.10 -34.48 3.78
C PHE A 176 2.47 -34.86 3.20
N LEU A 177 3.58 -34.27 3.66
CA LEU A 177 4.91 -34.59 3.17
C LEU A 177 5.59 -35.65 4.04
N LYS A 178 6.54 -36.39 3.43
CA LYS A 178 7.32 -37.41 4.14
C LYS A 178 8.21 -36.73 5.16
N LYS A 179 8.06 -37.08 6.45
CA LYS A 179 8.85 -36.50 7.54
C LYS A 179 10.36 -36.64 7.29
N HIS A 180 10.98 -35.57 6.80
CA HIS A 180 12.43 -35.41 6.78
C HIS A 180 12.86 -34.37 7.80
N LYS A 181 13.96 -34.64 8.53
CA LYS A 181 14.50 -33.68 9.53
C LYS A 181 14.79 -32.29 8.91
N ARG A 182 15.18 -32.27 7.63
CA ARG A 182 15.47 -31.03 6.88
C ARG A 182 14.23 -30.17 6.62
N GLU A 183 13.07 -30.76 6.38
CA GLU A 183 11.83 -30.02 6.10
C GLU A 183 11.36 -29.22 7.32
N ASN A 184 11.39 -29.84 8.50
CA ASN A 184 11.07 -29.15 9.75
C ASN A 184 12.05 -27.99 10.00
N PHE A 185 13.34 -28.19 9.74
CA PHE A 185 14.35 -27.14 9.89
C PHE A 185 14.09 -25.93 8.98
N VAL A 186 13.80 -26.18 7.70
CA VAL A 186 13.45 -25.11 6.75
C VAL A 186 12.18 -24.37 7.19
N ALA A 187 11.13 -25.09 7.58
CA ALA A 187 9.89 -24.47 8.04
C ALA A 187 10.08 -23.61 9.30
N TYR A 188 10.93 -24.04 10.24
CA TYR A 188 11.28 -23.23 11.42
C TYR A 188 12.09 -21.98 11.06
N ILE A 189 13.03 -22.08 10.11
CA ILE A 189 13.76 -20.91 9.61
C ILE A 189 12.79 -19.92 8.96
N LEU A 190 11.90 -20.40 8.09
CA LEU A 190 10.92 -19.55 7.42
C LEU A 190 10.04 -18.83 8.45
N LEU A 191 9.49 -19.55 9.43
CA LEU A 191 8.71 -18.95 10.51
C LEU A 191 9.53 -17.92 11.31
N GLY A 192 10.78 -18.25 11.66
CA GLY A 192 11.67 -17.34 12.38
C GLY A 192 11.93 -16.05 11.60
N ILE A 193 12.23 -16.16 10.30
CA ILE A 193 12.43 -15.01 9.42
C ILE A 193 11.14 -14.20 9.27
N SER A 194 9.98 -14.84 9.08
CA SER A 194 8.68 -14.14 8.99
C SER A 194 8.36 -13.34 10.25
N VAL A 195 8.66 -13.89 11.43
CA VAL A 195 8.45 -13.20 12.71
C VAL A 195 9.38 -12.00 12.83
N ILE A 196 10.68 -12.16 12.53
CA ILE A 196 11.64 -11.05 12.51
C ILE A 196 11.19 -9.98 11.53
N TYR A 197 10.70 -10.39 10.35
CA TYR A 197 10.24 -9.49 9.31
C TYR A 197 9.02 -8.65 9.74
N ILE A 198 8.06 -9.24 10.44
CA ILE A 198 6.93 -8.51 11.04
C ILE A 198 7.42 -7.48 12.05
N PHE A 199 8.28 -7.88 13.00
CA PHE A 199 8.79 -6.92 13.99
C PHE A 199 9.56 -5.77 13.35
N PHE A 200 10.37 -6.08 12.33
CA PHE A 200 11.12 -5.08 11.59
C PHE A 200 10.20 -4.12 10.82
N THR A 201 9.22 -4.63 10.08
CA THR A 201 8.26 -3.79 9.32
C THR A 201 7.38 -2.95 10.22
N VAL A 202 6.93 -3.49 11.36
CA VAL A 202 6.19 -2.73 12.39
C VAL A 202 7.07 -1.64 12.99
N PHE A 203 8.32 -1.95 13.35
CA PHE A 203 9.27 -0.96 13.84
C PHE A 203 9.46 0.17 12.82
N MET A 204 9.74 -0.17 11.56
CA MET A 204 9.91 0.83 10.51
C MET A 204 8.65 1.68 10.33
N ASN A 205 7.48 1.08 10.28
CA ASN A 205 6.20 1.80 10.17
C ASN A 205 6.02 2.79 11.32
N ILE A 206 6.35 2.43 12.57
CA ILE A 206 6.24 3.37 13.70
C ILE A 206 7.21 4.54 13.56
N GLN A 207 8.40 4.31 13.00
CA GLN A 207 9.47 5.30 12.91
C GLN A 207 9.36 6.22 11.69
N THR A 208 8.66 5.80 10.63
CA THR A 208 8.46 6.60 9.42
C THR A 208 7.19 7.43 9.48
N TYR A 209 7.15 8.48 8.66
CA TYR A 209 5.92 9.24 8.45
C TYR A 209 5.04 8.44 7.48
N ASN A 210 3.89 7.97 7.97
CA ASN A 210 2.94 7.24 7.15
C ASN A 210 1.62 7.97 7.17
N ASN A 211 1.32 8.61 6.05
CA ASN A 211 0.00 9.06 5.72
C ASN A 211 -0.20 8.83 4.23
N SER A 212 -0.94 7.78 3.87
CA SER A 212 -1.32 7.54 2.47
C SER A 212 -2.81 7.79 2.25
N PHE A 213 -3.48 8.42 3.21
CA PHE A 213 -4.89 8.73 3.15
C PHE A 213 -5.07 10.23 2.95
N TRP A 214 -6.07 10.61 2.18
CA TRP A 214 -6.34 12.00 1.86
C TRP A 214 -6.95 12.71 3.07
N SER A 215 -6.55 13.97 3.32
CA SER A 215 -6.94 14.79 4.49
C SER A 215 -8.47 14.94 4.60
N ASN A 216 -9.17 14.91 3.46
CA ASN A 216 -10.62 15.06 3.35
C ASN A 216 -11.39 13.76 3.02
N SER A 217 -10.69 12.61 2.92
CA SER A 217 -11.36 11.32 2.86
C SER A 217 -11.98 11.03 4.22
N TYR A 218 -13.32 10.97 4.30
CA TYR A 218 -14.00 10.61 5.54
C TYR A 218 -13.60 9.18 5.92
N LYS A 219 -12.54 8.97 6.71
CA LYS A 219 -12.21 7.64 7.25
C LYS A 219 -13.51 7.06 7.85
N PRO A 220 -14.07 5.97 7.27
CA PRO A 220 -13.39 4.96 6.45
C PRO A 220 -13.63 4.95 4.92
N ALA A 221 -14.41 5.85 4.35
CA ALA A 221 -14.60 6.00 2.91
C ALA A 221 -13.38 6.69 2.28
N ILE A 222 -12.46 5.89 1.75
CA ILE A 222 -11.35 6.38 0.93
C ILE A 222 -11.90 6.43 -0.49
N ASP A 223 -12.10 7.63 -1.01
CA ASP A 223 -12.24 7.82 -2.44
C ASP A 223 -10.84 7.67 -3.05
N TYR A 224 -10.71 6.80 -4.05
CA TYR A 224 -9.44 6.56 -4.72
C TYR A 224 -9.38 7.29 -6.06
N ASP A 225 -10.50 7.83 -6.54
CA ASP A 225 -10.72 8.34 -7.90
C ASP A 225 -11.88 9.36 -7.83
N LYS A 226 -11.52 10.62 -7.53
CA LYS A 226 -12.49 11.67 -7.19
C LYS A 226 -13.31 12.12 -8.40
N ASP A 227 -12.72 12.13 -9.59
CA ASP A 227 -13.34 12.62 -10.82
C ASP A 227 -13.93 11.51 -11.70
N PHE A 228 -13.75 10.24 -11.30
CA PHE A 228 -14.26 9.02 -11.96
C PHE A 228 -13.65 8.78 -13.34
N ASP A 229 -12.40 9.18 -13.56
CA ASP A 229 -11.69 8.97 -14.82
C ASP A 229 -11.04 7.58 -14.95
N THR A 230 -11.17 6.74 -13.92
CA THR A 230 -10.63 5.36 -13.77
C THR A 230 -9.16 5.27 -13.38
N LEU A 231 -8.47 6.40 -13.23
CA LEU A 231 -7.16 6.48 -12.62
C LEU A 231 -7.32 6.65 -11.12
N ARG A 232 -6.31 6.20 -10.37
CA ARG A 232 -6.26 6.53 -8.95
C ARG A 232 -5.72 7.94 -8.82
N ASP A 233 -6.24 8.72 -7.89
CA ASP A 233 -5.78 10.08 -7.62
C ASP A 233 -4.25 10.15 -7.37
N ILE A 234 -3.66 9.13 -6.75
CA ILE A 234 -2.20 8.99 -6.55
C ILE A 234 -1.39 8.83 -7.86
N GLU A 235 -2.05 8.40 -8.93
CA GLU A 235 -1.49 8.14 -10.26
C GLU A 235 -1.94 9.16 -11.30
N ASP A 236 -2.80 10.10 -10.93
CA ASP A 236 -3.41 11.09 -11.80
C ASP A 236 -2.77 12.47 -11.66
N TRP A 237 -2.44 13.07 -12.80
CA TRP A 237 -1.73 14.34 -12.89
C TRP A 237 -2.68 15.56 -12.89
N ASP A 238 -3.99 15.33 -13.08
CA ASP A 238 -5.06 16.34 -13.21
C ASP A 238 -6.34 15.85 -12.51
N LEU A 239 -6.34 15.94 -11.18
CA LEU A 239 -7.32 15.32 -10.27
C LEU A 239 -8.77 15.78 -10.42
N ASP A 240 -9.01 16.91 -11.06
CA ASP A 240 -10.35 17.44 -11.31
C ASP A 240 -10.65 17.61 -12.80
N ASN A 241 -9.75 17.11 -13.66
CA ASN A 241 -9.89 17.06 -15.11
C ASN A 241 -10.11 18.44 -15.73
N ASP A 242 -9.49 19.46 -15.16
CA ASP A 242 -9.60 20.84 -15.61
C ASP A 242 -8.49 21.24 -16.61
N GLY A 243 -7.55 20.32 -16.86
CA GLY A 243 -6.45 20.44 -17.78
C GLY A 243 -5.22 21.11 -17.19
N VAL A 244 -5.17 21.33 -15.87
CA VAL A 244 -4.08 22.00 -15.18
C VAL A 244 -3.39 21.02 -14.23
N ASP A 245 -2.05 21.03 -14.24
CA ASP A 245 -1.29 20.12 -13.39
C ASP A 245 -1.53 20.37 -11.90
N ASN A 246 -1.71 19.29 -11.13
CA ASN A 246 -1.89 19.31 -9.68
C ASN A 246 -0.91 20.22 -8.93
N ILE A 247 0.38 20.20 -9.30
CA ILE A 247 1.44 21.02 -8.68
C ILE A 247 1.12 22.51 -8.76
N THR A 248 0.51 22.96 -9.86
CA THR A 248 0.27 24.38 -10.13
C THR A 248 -0.99 24.91 -9.43
N GLN A 249 -1.92 24.04 -9.05
CA GLN A 249 -3.17 24.40 -8.37
C GLN A 249 -3.15 24.16 -6.86
N ALA A 250 -2.05 23.63 -6.33
CA ALA A 250 -1.94 23.29 -4.92
C ALA A 250 -2.33 24.45 -3.98
N ASP A 251 -3.13 24.15 -2.96
CA ASP A 251 -3.37 25.10 -1.87
C ASP A 251 -2.11 25.20 -1.01
N TYR A 252 -1.31 26.22 -1.28
CA TYR A 252 -0.05 26.44 -0.57
C TYR A 252 -0.22 26.63 0.94
N GLN A 253 -1.39 27.08 1.44
CA GLN A 253 -1.62 27.16 2.89
C GLN A 253 -1.74 25.77 3.50
N GLU A 254 -2.47 24.87 2.84
CA GLU A 254 -2.59 23.46 3.24
C GLU A 254 -1.22 22.76 3.13
N VAL A 255 -0.48 22.98 2.04
CA VAL A 255 0.88 22.45 1.89
C VAL A 255 1.80 22.88 3.03
N ILE A 256 1.83 24.17 3.40
CA ILE A 256 2.65 24.67 4.51
C ILE A 256 2.27 23.98 5.82
N SER A 257 0.97 23.92 6.12
CA SER A 257 0.45 23.24 7.31
C SER A 257 0.87 21.77 7.35
N ASN A 258 0.83 21.08 6.22
CA ASN A 258 1.25 19.68 6.10
C ASN A 258 2.76 19.53 6.30
N VAL A 259 3.59 20.41 5.72
CA VAL A 259 5.04 20.40 5.97
C VAL A 259 5.35 20.61 7.46
N GLU A 260 4.68 21.56 8.12
CA GLU A 260 4.85 21.79 9.55
C GLU A 260 4.46 20.56 10.39
N SER A 261 3.33 19.92 10.05
CA SER A 261 2.87 18.67 10.67
C SER A 261 3.89 17.53 10.48
N ILE A 262 4.44 17.38 9.28
CA ILE A 262 5.49 16.39 8.97
C ILE A 262 6.76 16.68 9.77
N ILE A 263 7.19 17.93 9.87
CA ILE A 263 8.37 18.32 10.67
C ILE A 263 8.13 18.03 12.16
N ASP A 264 6.99 18.46 12.70
CA ASP A 264 6.66 18.30 14.10
C ASP A 264 6.44 16.83 14.51
N SER A 265 6.21 15.94 13.52
CA SER A 265 6.11 14.49 13.74
C SER A 265 7.43 13.82 14.16
N ASN A 266 8.58 14.48 13.94
CA ASN A 266 9.92 13.98 14.25
C ASN A 266 10.18 12.54 13.74
N LYS A 267 9.72 12.24 12.52
CA LYS A 267 9.86 10.93 11.88
C LYS A 267 11.19 10.79 11.17
N LEU A 268 11.56 9.54 10.87
CA LEU A 268 12.83 9.21 10.24
C LEU A 268 13.05 9.96 8.93
N ALA A 269 14.25 10.50 8.81
CA ALA A 269 14.72 11.20 7.63
C ALA A 269 16.09 10.68 7.18
N VAL A 270 16.40 10.89 5.92
CA VAL A 270 17.69 10.61 5.29
C VAL A 270 17.99 11.74 4.33
N GLY A 271 18.96 12.60 4.67
CA GLY A 271 19.36 13.71 3.79
C GLY A 271 20.14 13.24 2.57
N GLU A 272 21.10 12.34 2.77
CA GLU A 272 21.93 11.76 1.69
C GLU A 272 22.03 10.24 1.84
N GLU A 273 22.07 9.54 0.70
CA GLU A 273 22.18 8.08 0.65
C GLU A 273 23.65 7.63 0.72
N GLU A 274 24.28 7.77 1.89
CA GLU A 274 25.71 7.44 2.06
C GLU A 274 25.96 5.93 2.23
N ASN A 275 25.07 5.23 2.94
CA ASN A 275 25.29 3.83 3.31
C ASN A 275 24.06 2.92 3.09
N ILE A 276 24.24 1.63 3.36
CA ILE A 276 23.19 0.61 3.16
C ILE A 276 21.98 0.86 4.09
N LEU A 277 22.19 1.37 5.30
CA LEU A 277 21.09 1.66 6.23
C LEU A 277 20.23 2.81 5.70
N ASP A 278 20.84 3.84 5.11
CA ASP A 278 20.11 4.95 4.48
C ASP A 278 19.20 4.45 3.34
N LYS A 279 19.72 3.54 2.50
CA LYS A 279 18.92 2.85 1.47
C LYS A 279 17.76 2.08 2.06
N VAL A 280 17.97 1.41 3.18
CA VAL A 280 16.91 0.66 3.87
C VAL A 280 15.86 1.63 4.42
N TYR A 281 16.26 2.68 5.11
CA TYR A 281 15.34 3.69 5.64
C TYR A 281 14.50 4.34 4.55
N LEU A 282 15.14 4.79 3.45
CA LEU A 282 14.41 5.33 2.30
C LEU A 282 13.48 4.29 1.67
N ARG A 283 13.87 3.02 1.53
CA ARG A 283 12.96 1.99 0.99
C ARG A 283 11.73 1.73 1.87
N TYR A 284 11.84 1.99 3.17
CA TYR A 284 10.78 1.76 4.16
C TYR A 284 9.99 3.03 4.53
N GLY A 285 10.25 4.16 3.87
CA GLY A 285 9.43 5.37 3.98
C GLY A 285 10.06 6.53 4.74
N ALA A 286 11.37 6.49 5.03
CA ALA A 286 12.04 7.68 5.54
C ALA A 286 11.99 8.82 4.51
N LEU A 287 11.95 10.05 5.02
CA LEU A 287 11.83 11.25 4.21
C LEU A 287 13.22 11.80 3.85
N ASN A 288 13.43 12.13 2.59
CA ASN A 288 14.44 13.10 2.17
C ASN A 288 13.71 14.41 1.84
N SER A 289 14.44 15.45 1.43
CA SER A 289 13.81 16.75 1.16
C SER A 289 12.74 16.69 0.07
N TYR A 290 12.98 15.95 -1.03
CA TYR A 290 11.97 15.75 -2.06
C TYR A 290 10.70 15.09 -1.51
N ARG A 291 10.87 13.99 -0.76
CA ARG A 291 9.74 13.24 -0.20
C ARG A 291 8.96 14.02 0.83
N LEU A 292 9.62 14.90 1.59
CA LEU A 292 8.94 15.82 2.49
C LEU A 292 8.01 16.77 1.73
N ILE A 293 8.48 17.34 0.62
CA ILE A 293 7.68 18.22 -0.25
C ILE A 293 6.55 17.43 -0.89
N SER A 294 6.87 16.31 -1.53
CA SER A 294 5.91 15.44 -2.22
C SER A 294 4.80 14.93 -1.28
N GLN A 295 5.15 14.48 -0.07
CA GLN A 295 4.19 14.07 0.94
C GLN A 295 3.24 15.20 1.34
N ALA A 296 3.76 16.42 1.54
CA ALA A 296 2.95 17.57 1.92
C ALA A 296 1.96 17.99 0.82
N PHE A 297 2.41 17.93 -0.44
CA PHE A 297 1.58 18.18 -1.62
C PHE A 297 0.52 17.09 -1.82
N PHE A 298 0.87 15.82 -1.61
CA PHE A 298 -0.08 14.71 -1.63
C PHE A 298 -1.19 14.91 -0.59
N GLU A 299 -0.83 15.28 0.64
CA GLU A 299 -1.81 15.54 1.70
C GLU A 299 -2.67 16.78 1.46
N ALA A 300 -2.21 17.71 0.61
CA ALA A 300 -2.96 18.87 0.14
C ALA A 300 -3.80 18.57 -1.12
N ASN A 301 -4.00 17.29 -1.47
CA ASN A 301 -4.73 16.85 -2.66
C ASN A 301 -4.11 17.36 -3.97
N SER A 302 -2.77 17.38 -4.05
CA SER A 302 -2.03 17.86 -5.22
C SER A 302 -0.73 17.07 -5.46
N PRO A 303 -0.81 15.75 -5.74
CA PRO A 303 0.35 14.87 -5.85
C PRO A 303 1.31 15.31 -6.96
N ILE A 304 2.61 15.31 -6.64
CA ILE A 304 3.69 15.76 -7.53
C ILE A 304 4.08 14.66 -8.53
N GLU A 305 4.17 13.43 -8.04
CA GLU A 305 4.66 12.25 -8.76
C GLU A 305 4.01 12.02 -10.12
N PRO A 306 2.66 12.02 -10.25
CA PRO A 306 2.01 11.78 -11.53
C PRO A 306 2.28 12.91 -12.54
N VAL A 307 2.36 14.16 -12.09
CA VAL A 307 2.71 15.31 -12.94
C VAL A 307 4.13 15.17 -13.49
N LEU A 308 5.11 14.85 -12.63
CA LEU A 308 6.50 14.66 -13.09
C LEU A 308 6.62 13.46 -14.03
N LYS A 309 5.89 12.37 -13.77
CA LYS A 309 5.86 11.20 -14.64
C LYS A 309 5.28 11.51 -16.00
N ASP A 310 4.19 12.26 -16.06
CA ASP A 310 3.57 12.68 -17.33
C ASP A 310 4.50 13.62 -18.11
N HIS A 311 5.07 14.64 -17.46
CA HIS A 311 6.08 15.53 -18.04
C HIS A 311 7.26 14.76 -18.64
N TYR A 312 7.82 13.82 -17.88
CA TYR A 312 8.89 12.94 -18.36
C TYR A 312 8.47 12.07 -19.54
N LEU A 313 7.27 11.47 -19.49
CA LEU A 313 6.78 10.63 -20.59
C LEU A 313 6.52 11.43 -21.88
N LYS A 314 6.13 12.70 -21.75
CA LYS A 314 5.94 13.61 -22.89
C LYS A 314 7.28 14.04 -23.51
N SER A 315 8.37 14.06 -22.74
CA SER A 315 9.71 14.40 -23.26
C SER A 315 10.41 13.21 -23.96
N LEU A 316 9.96 11.98 -23.74
CA LEU A 316 10.54 10.79 -24.36
C LEU A 316 10.02 10.54 -25.78
N ASP A 317 10.94 10.33 -26.73
CA ASP A 317 10.61 9.87 -28.09
C ASP A 317 9.88 8.51 -28.11
N ASN A 318 10.30 7.60 -27.22
CA ASN A 318 9.75 6.23 -27.13
C ASN A 318 9.14 6.00 -25.76
N LYS A 319 7.82 6.22 -25.67
CA LYS A 319 7.03 6.05 -24.44
C LYS A 319 7.09 4.62 -23.92
N ARG A 320 7.17 4.46 -22.59
CA ARG A 320 7.17 3.16 -21.88
C ARG A 320 6.24 3.24 -20.69
N TYR A 321 5.63 2.10 -20.33
CA TYR A 321 4.79 2.00 -19.13
C TYR A 321 5.57 2.11 -17.81
N THR A 322 6.86 1.75 -17.85
CA THR A 322 7.75 1.84 -16.69
C THR A 322 8.89 2.81 -17.01
N VAL A 323 9.00 3.85 -16.19
CA VAL A 323 10.02 4.88 -16.29
C VAL A 323 10.67 5.08 -14.92
N SER A 324 11.93 5.50 -14.93
CA SER A 324 12.71 5.83 -13.74
C SER A 324 13.49 7.09 -14.06
N PHE A 325 13.36 8.10 -13.22
CA PHE A 325 14.05 9.37 -13.34
C PHE A 325 14.41 9.88 -11.94
N ASP A 326 15.40 10.77 -11.88
CA ASP A 326 15.69 11.51 -10.65
C ASP A 326 14.54 12.51 -10.41
N HIS A 327 13.87 12.39 -9.28
CA HIS A 327 12.67 13.19 -9.02
C HIS A 327 12.99 14.65 -8.72
N VAL A 328 14.17 14.94 -8.17
CA VAL A 328 14.60 16.31 -7.86
C VAL A 328 14.98 17.03 -9.15
N GLU A 329 15.76 16.37 -10.01
CA GLU A 329 16.09 16.90 -11.33
C GLU A 329 14.82 17.12 -12.16
N MET A 330 13.89 16.15 -12.14
CA MET A 330 12.65 16.30 -12.89
C MET A 330 11.73 17.39 -12.37
N LEU A 331 11.65 17.57 -11.05
CA LEU A 331 10.88 18.65 -10.46
C LEU A 331 11.44 20.02 -10.86
N LYS A 332 12.77 20.16 -10.88
CA LYS A 332 13.42 21.39 -11.33
C LYS A 332 13.15 21.65 -12.82
N ASP A 333 13.38 20.67 -13.68
CA ASP A 333 13.17 20.78 -15.13
C ASP A 333 11.70 21.09 -15.47
N PHE A 334 10.74 20.52 -14.74
CA PHE A 334 9.33 20.88 -14.87
C PHE A 334 9.11 22.39 -14.65
N PHE A 335 9.62 22.95 -13.54
CA PHE A 335 9.47 24.38 -13.26
C PHE A 335 10.26 25.26 -14.24
N GLU A 336 11.43 24.82 -14.70
CA GLU A 336 12.20 25.52 -15.74
C GLU A 336 11.46 25.55 -17.07
N SER A 337 10.86 24.44 -17.49
CA SER A 337 10.10 24.35 -18.74
C SER A 337 8.87 25.27 -18.78
N LYS A 338 8.41 25.71 -17.61
CA LYS A 338 7.29 26.63 -17.43
C LYS A 338 7.72 28.06 -17.11
N ASP A 339 9.02 28.36 -17.17
CA ASP A 339 9.59 29.67 -16.80
C ASP A 339 9.20 30.11 -15.37
N MET A 340 9.05 29.15 -14.44
CA MET A 340 8.60 29.40 -13.07
C MET A 340 9.74 29.59 -12.06
N LEU A 341 11.00 29.40 -12.45
CA LEU A 341 12.15 29.58 -11.55
C LEU A 341 12.73 30.99 -11.64
N ILE A 342 12.95 31.60 -10.48
CA ILE A 342 13.67 32.87 -10.34
C ILE A 342 14.93 32.67 -9.49
N GLU A 343 16.02 33.32 -9.87
CA GLU A 343 17.24 33.36 -9.07
C GLU A 343 17.13 34.42 -7.97
N LEU A 344 17.35 34.00 -6.73
CA LEU A 344 17.38 34.89 -5.59
C LEU A 344 18.80 35.32 -5.25
N ASN A 345 18.98 36.62 -5.02
CA ASN A 345 20.15 37.14 -4.34
C ASN A 345 20.07 36.82 -2.84
N TYR A 346 20.38 35.57 -2.49
CA TYR A 346 20.29 35.07 -1.11
C TYR A 346 21.20 35.84 -0.13
N LYS A 347 22.28 36.45 -0.63
CA LYS A 347 23.19 37.31 0.17
C LYS A 347 22.51 38.56 0.72
N ALA A 348 21.43 39.00 0.08
CA ALA A 348 20.61 40.11 0.57
C ALA A 348 19.65 39.72 1.70
N LYS A 349 19.63 38.44 2.12
CA LYS A 349 18.70 37.89 3.12
C LYS A 349 17.24 38.27 2.86
N PRO A 350 16.69 37.93 1.67
CA PRO A 350 15.33 38.29 1.33
C PRO A 350 14.34 37.63 2.29
N LEU A 351 13.20 38.29 2.51
CA LEU A 351 12.02 37.64 3.09
C LEU A 351 11.42 36.73 2.02
N LEU A 352 11.32 35.44 2.30
CA LEU A 352 10.77 34.47 1.36
C LEU A 352 9.26 34.41 1.49
N ALA A 353 8.56 34.40 0.36
CA ALA A 353 7.15 34.04 0.35
C ALA A 353 7.02 32.58 0.81
N PRO A 354 6.11 32.23 1.73
CA PRO A 354 5.95 30.88 2.23
C PRO A 354 5.29 29.97 1.17
N GLY A 355 5.51 28.65 1.29
CA GLY A 355 4.96 27.63 0.42
C GLY A 355 5.70 27.45 -0.91
N LYS A 356 6.83 28.14 -1.11
CA LYS A 356 7.57 28.10 -2.37
C LYS A 356 8.68 27.06 -2.32
N ILE A 357 8.72 26.20 -3.33
CA ILE A 357 9.81 25.24 -3.52
C ILE A 357 11.06 26.00 -3.95
N PHE A 358 12.22 25.64 -3.40
CA PHE A 358 13.50 26.20 -3.78
C PHE A 358 14.54 25.11 -4.04
N PHE A 359 15.54 25.44 -4.85
CA PHE A 359 16.66 24.59 -5.20
C PHE A 359 17.97 25.30 -4.85
N LEU A 360 18.88 24.55 -4.23
CA LEU A 360 20.26 24.99 -3.97
C LEU A 360 21.16 24.35 -5.01
N LEU A 361 21.89 25.17 -5.77
CA LEU A 361 22.79 24.69 -6.82
C LEU A 361 24.25 25.02 -6.48
N ASP A 362 25.14 24.11 -6.84
CA ASP A 362 26.59 24.31 -6.73
C ASP A 362 27.14 25.14 -7.90
N ASP A 363 28.46 25.34 -7.92
CA ASP A 363 29.18 26.10 -8.95
C ASP A 363 29.12 25.49 -10.36
N LYS A 364 28.74 24.21 -10.46
CA LYS A 364 28.52 23.52 -11.74
C LYS A 364 27.04 23.53 -12.16
N GLY A 365 26.16 24.06 -11.32
CA GLY A 365 24.72 24.02 -11.52
C GLY A 365 24.08 22.67 -11.15
N GLU A 366 24.79 21.79 -10.45
CA GLU A 366 24.24 20.54 -9.93
C GLU A 366 23.37 20.82 -8.69
N ILE A 367 22.26 20.08 -8.55
CA ILE A 367 21.33 20.28 -7.44
C ILE A 367 21.95 19.69 -6.17
N MET A 368 22.26 20.55 -5.21
CA MET A 368 22.75 20.16 -3.90
C MET A 368 21.62 19.66 -3.01
N ASN A 369 20.50 20.39 -3.00
CA ASN A 369 19.32 20.03 -2.23
C ASN A 369 18.09 20.83 -2.74
N VAL A 370 16.92 20.38 -2.33
CA VAL A 370 15.63 21.02 -2.58
C VAL A 370 14.94 21.27 -1.24
N GLY A 371 14.12 22.31 -1.14
CA GLY A 371 13.33 22.57 0.06
C GLY A 371 12.08 23.34 -0.24
N ILE A 372 11.31 23.65 0.80
CA ILE A 372 10.11 24.47 0.71
C ILE A 372 10.14 25.54 1.80
N THR A 373 9.74 26.76 1.46
CA THR A 373 9.70 27.88 2.39
C THR A 373 8.49 27.79 3.31
N LEU A 374 8.67 28.20 4.56
CA LEU A 374 7.65 28.24 5.60
C LEU A 374 7.51 29.67 6.14
N LEU A 375 6.63 29.86 7.12
CA LEU A 375 6.47 31.12 7.81
C LEU A 375 7.74 31.50 8.59
N ASP A 376 7.92 32.80 8.82
CA ASP A 376 9.02 33.38 9.60
C ASP A 376 10.42 33.04 9.06
N ASN A 377 10.58 32.94 7.73
CA ASN A 377 11.83 32.54 7.06
C ASN A 377 12.37 31.17 7.53
N ASN A 378 11.49 30.30 8.02
CA ASN A 378 11.80 28.88 8.19
C ASN A 378 11.68 28.14 6.85
N VAL A 379 12.26 26.96 6.79
CA VAL A 379 12.25 26.10 5.61
C VAL A 379 12.10 24.63 6.01
N GLY A 380 11.36 23.88 5.21
CA GLY A 380 11.32 22.42 5.22
C GLY A 380 12.36 21.88 4.25
N ILE A 381 13.38 21.24 4.80
CA ILE A 381 14.50 20.64 4.06
C ILE A 381 15.14 19.59 4.98
N VAL A 382 15.66 18.50 4.41
CA VAL A 382 16.42 17.48 5.15
C VAL A 382 17.89 17.66 4.80
N LEU A 383 18.72 17.95 5.79
CA LEU A 383 20.15 18.16 5.61
C LEU A 383 20.93 16.83 5.60
N PRO A 384 22.09 16.80 4.92
CA PRO A 384 23.03 15.68 5.01
C PRO A 384 23.35 15.30 6.46
N GLY A 385 23.37 14.01 6.76
CA GLY A 385 23.62 13.47 8.10
C GLY A 385 22.41 13.47 9.05
N GLU A 386 21.27 14.07 8.69
CA GLU A 386 20.07 14.04 9.52
C GLU A 386 19.42 12.66 9.56
N ARG A 387 18.79 12.36 10.71
CA ARG A 387 18.06 11.10 10.97
C ARG A 387 16.59 11.30 11.25
N TYR A 388 16.19 12.54 11.50
CA TYR A 388 14.82 12.91 11.78
C TYR A 388 14.51 14.21 11.05
N VAL A 389 13.28 14.35 10.59
CA VAL A 389 12.83 15.61 10.01
C VAL A 389 12.84 16.68 11.11
N GLN A 390 13.38 17.85 10.81
CA GLN A 390 13.43 18.96 11.74
C GLN A 390 13.26 20.31 11.03
N ARG A 391 12.91 21.33 11.81
CA ARG A 391 12.71 22.70 11.31
C ARG A 391 14.05 23.40 11.16
N HIS A 392 14.26 24.05 10.03
CA HIS A 392 15.43 24.88 9.77
C HIS A 392 15.04 26.33 9.51
N SER A 393 15.94 27.26 9.80
CA SER A 393 15.83 28.64 9.33
C SER A 393 16.63 28.81 8.04
N LEU A 394 16.21 29.73 7.17
CA LEU A 394 16.96 30.07 5.96
C LEU A 394 18.41 30.45 6.28
N ASP A 395 18.62 31.26 7.33
CA ASP A 395 19.96 31.65 7.80
C ASP A 395 20.79 30.42 8.21
N GLY A 396 20.17 29.42 8.83
CA GLY A 396 20.82 28.15 9.18
C GLY A 396 21.24 27.35 7.94
N ILE A 397 20.40 27.30 6.91
CA ILE A 397 20.73 26.65 5.63
C ILE A 397 21.88 27.35 4.92
N LEU A 398 21.83 28.68 4.84
CA LEU A 398 22.90 29.47 4.24
C LEU A 398 24.21 29.31 4.99
N LEU A 399 24.17 29.15 6.32
CA LEU A 399 25.36 28.87 7.12
C LEU A 399 25.89 27.44 6.90
N PHE A 400 24.99 26.46 6.79
CA PHE A 400 25.35 25.04 6.64
C PHE A 400 26.07 24.78 5.32
N TYR A 401 25.50 25.23 4.20
CA TYR A 401 26.12 25.08 2.89
C TYR A 401 27.19 26.16 2.62
N GLY A 402 27.04 27.36 3.20
CA GLY A 402 28.03 28.44 3.08
C GLY A 402 28.32 28.80 1.63
N ASP A 403 29.60 28.91 1.30
CA ASP A 403 30.07 29.31 -0.03
C ASP A 403 29.90 28.23 -1.11
N THR A 404 29.41 27.04 -0.77
CA THR A 404 29.11 26.00 -1.76
C THR A 404 27.86 26.31 -2.58
N ILE A 405 26.97 27.18 -2.09
CA ILE A 405 25.81 27.65 -2.86
C ILE A 405 26.27 28.69 -3.89
N SER A 406 26.25 28.30 -5.16
CA SER A 406 26.43 29.24 -6.26
C SER A 406 25.12 29.97 -6.57
N THR A 407 24.04 29.20 -6.72
CA THR A 407 22.74 29.72 -7.15
C THR A 407 21.63 29.24 -6.22
N PHE A 408 20.75 30.15 -5.83
CA PHE A 408 19.54 29.86 -5.09
C PHE A 408 18.35 30.14 -6.02
N GLN A 409 17.65 29.10 -6.47
CA GLN A 409 16.47 29.24 -7.31
C GLN A 409 15.21 28.99 -6.49
N ILE A 410 14.14 29.75 -6.74
CA ILE A 410 12.85 29.58 -6.08
C ILE A 410 11.73 29.60 -7.11
N VAL A 411 10.67 28.82 -6.88
CA VAL A 411 9.46 28.83 -7.70
C VAL A 411 8.67 30.12 -7.44
N GLN A 412 8.22 30.78 -8.52
CA GLN A 412 7.47 32.04 -8.47
C GLN A 412 6.07 31.89 -7.86
#